data_AF-A0AB39KE85-F1
#
_entry.id   AF-A0AB39KE85-F1
#
_cell.length_a   1.000
_cell.length_b   1.000
_cell.length_c   1.000
_cell.angle_alpha   90.00
_cell.angle_beta   90.00
_cell.angle_gamma   90.00
#
_symmetry.space_group_name_H-M   'P 1'
#
loop_
_entity.id
_entity.type
_entity.pdbx_description
1 polymer ?
#
loop_
_entity_poly.entity_id
_entity_poly.type
_entity_poly.pdbx_seq_one_letter_code
_entity_poly.pdbx_strand_id
1 'polypeptide(L)'
;MTGCGHEYTIEPDNLPVAYVGKAYNQQLKIIGGKVSEQHFELTPNIPENQGIQITPVDDIDGYNHIKIEGIPKYKGRYKILINTYFYGRGDDKLTKTYEFIVKE
;
A
#
# COMPACT_ATOMS: atom_id res chain seq x y z
N MET A 1 -1.50 -11.09 32.39
CA MET A 1 -2.33 -11.07 31.17
C MET A 1 -1.68 -10.09 30.21
N THR A 2 -0.72 -10.56 29.42
CA THR A 2 -0.14 -9.79 28.31
C THR A 2 -1.25 -9.67 27.28
N GLY A 3 -1.92 -8.51 27.22
CA GLY A 3 -2.85 -8.24 26.14
C GLY A 3 -2.08 -8.40 24.83
N CYS A 4 -2.55 -9.30 23.96
CA CYS A 4 -2.14 -9.31 22.56
C CYS A 4 -2.58 -7.96 21.97
N GLY A 5 -1.73 -6.94 22.11
CA GLY A 5 -1.83 -5.71 21.36
C GLY A 5 -1.78 -6.12 19.89
N HIS A 6 -2.94 -6.17 19.25
CA HIS A 6 -3.00 -6.36 17.82
C HIS A 6 -2.52 -5.04 17.21
N GLU A 7 -1.22 -4.94 16.98
CA GLU A 7 -0.65 -3.83 16.23
C GLU A 7 -1.08 -3.98 14.76
N TYR A 8 -1.67 -2.92 14.20
CA TYR A 8 -1.98 -2.87 12.78
C TYR A 8 -0.70 -2.62 12.00
N THR A 9 -0.39 -3.51 11.05
CA THR A 9 0.86 -3.43 10.27
C THR A 9 0.60 -3.60 8.78
N ILE A 10 1.53 -3.16 7.95
CA ILE A 10 1.54 -3.40 6.51
C ILE A 10 2.84 -4.12 6.15
N GLU A 11 2.72 -5.27 5.48
CA GLU A 11 3.84 -6.07 4.99
C GLU A 11 3.90 -6.05 3.46
N PRO A 12 5.09 -5.98 2.84
CA PRO A 12 6.38 -5.68 3.47
C PRO A 12 6.46 -4.23 3.99
N ASP A 13 7.40 -3.98 4.92
CA ASP A 13 7.60 -2.65 5.51
C ASP A 13 8.17 -1.62 4.50
N ASN A 14 8.88 -2.12 3.48
CA ASN A 14 9.54 -1.32 2.44
C ASN A 14 9.29 -1.93 1.05
N LEU A 15 9.25 -1.07 0.03
CA LEU A 15 9.13 -1.49 -1.36
C LEU A 15 10.52 -1.81 -1.95
N PRO A 16 10.65 -2.89 -2.74
CA PRO A 16 11.86 -3.12 -3.51
C PRO A 16 12.07 -2.01 -4.55
N VAL A 17 13.32 -1.80 -4.94
CA VAL A 17 13.67 -0.83 -5.99
C VAL A 17 13.15 -1.31 -7.34
N ALA A 18 12.47 -0.43 -8.07
CA ALA A 18 12.02 -0.66 -9.42
C ALA A 18 13.02 -0.14 -10.45
N TYR A 19 12.91 -0.61 -11.69
CA TYR A 19 13.79 -0.24 -12.80
C TYR A 19 12.99 0.20 -14.02
N VAL A 20 13.47 1.23 -14.72
CA VAL A 20 12.83 1.71 -15.95
C VAL A 20 12.75 0.59 -16.98
N GLY A 21 11.57 0.42 -17.58
CA GLY A 21 11.33 -0.58 -18.63
C GLY A 21 11.26 -2.02 -18.13
N LYS A 22 11.43 -2.29 -16.82
CA LYS A 22 11.27 -3.63 -16.24
C LYS A 22 9.92 -3.77 -15.57
N ALA A 23 9.30 -4.93 -15.72
CA ALA A 23 8.08 -5.25 -15.00
C ALA A 23 8.34 -5.16 -13.49
N TYR A 24 7.45 -4.46 -12.79
CA TYR A 24 7.40 -4.35 -11.36
C TYR A 24 6.07 -4.96 -10.89
N ASN A 25 6.13 -5.81 -9.88
CA ASN A 25 4.96 -6.40 -9.26
C ASN A 25 5.25 -6.59 -7.77
N GLN A 26 4.45 -5.97 -6.93
CA GLN A 26 4.53 -6.08 -5.49
C GLN A 26 3.13 -6.13 -4.91
N GLN A 27 2.95 -6.93 -3.86
CA GLN A 27 1.74 -6.96 -3.05
C GLN A 27 2.08 -6.44 -1.66
N LEU A 28 1.19 -5.60 -1.13
CA LEU A 28 1.14 -5.19 0.26
C LEU A 28 -0.04 -5.87 0.94
N LYS A 29 0.14 -6.26 2.21
CA LYS A 29 -0.89 -6.87 3.04
C LYS A 29 -1.01 -6.13 4.36
N ILE A 30 -2.22 -5.68 4.69
CA ILE A 30 -2.57 -5.06 5.96
C ILE A 30 -3.01 -6.16 6.92
N ILE A 31 -2.43 -6.20 8.12
CA ILE A 31 -2.62 -7.23 9.15
C ILE A 31 -3.15 -6.57 10.42
N GLY A 32 -3.97 -7.30 11.20
CA GLY A 32 -4.48 -6.86 12.51
C GLY A 32 -5.98 -6.57 12.55
N GLY A 33 -6.65 -6.47 11.39
CA GLY A 33 -8.10 -6.29 11.30
C GLY A 33 -8.57 -6.14 9.85
N LYS A 34 -9.89 -6.15 9.63
CA LYS A 34 -10.51 -5.90 8.31
C LYS A 34 -10.57 -4.39 8.03
N VAL A 35 -10.00 -3.96 6.92
CA VAL A 35 -10.03 -2.58 6.44
C VAL A 35 -11.46 -2.18 6.06
N SER A 36 -11.90 -1.00 6.49
CA SER A 36 -13.14 -0.41 6.03
C SER A 36 -12.95 0.25 4.67
N GLU A 37 -13.61 -0.29 3.64
CA GLU A 37 -13.58 0.22 2.27
C GLU A 37 -13.99 1.71 2.20
N GLN A 38 -14.98 2.12 2.99
CA GLN A 38 -15.48 3.51 3.03
C GLN A 38 -14.48 4.51 3.61
N HIS A 39 -13.45 4.02 4.30
CA HIS A 39 -12.45 4.83 4.99
C HIS A 39 -11.03 4.43 4.56
N PHE A 40 -10.89 3.89 3.34
CA PHE A 40 -9.60 3.63 2.73
C PHE A 40 -9.22 4.77 1.77
N GLU A 41 -8.06 5.35 2.02
CA GLU A 41 -7.48 6.41 1.19
C GLU A 41 -6.09 5.99 0.71
N LEU A 42 -5.88 6.07 -0.61
CA LEU A 42 -4.61 5.83 -1.26
C LEU A 42 -4.22 7.08 -2.04
N THR A 43 -3.15 7.75 -1.62
CA THR A 43 -2.67 8.97 -2.27
C THR A 43 -1.25 8.77 -2.79
N PRO A 44 -1.08 8.36 -4.05
CA PRO A 44 0.23 8.30 -4.68
C PRO A 44 0.63 9.66 -5.24
N ASN A 45 1.84 10.12 -4.90
CA ASN A 45 2.51 11.20 -5.61
C ASN A 45 3.31 10.61 -6.79
N ILE A 46 2.59 9.93 -7.69
CA ILE A 46 3.14 9.28 -8.88
C ILE A 46 2.43 9.87 -10.10
N PRO A 47 3.17 10.37 -11.11
CA PRO A 47 2.56 10.85 -12.35
C PRO A 47 1.75 9.76 -13.05
N GLU A 48 0.58 10.10 -13.61
CA GLU A 48 -0.28 9.13 -14.30
C GLU A 48 0.43 8.41 -15.47
N ASN A 49 1.38 9.09 -16.11
CA ASN A 49 2.20 8.53 -17.19
C ASN A 49 3.38 7.67 -16.71
N GLN A 50 3.57 7.46 -15.40
CA GLN A 50 4.69 6.67 -14.85
C GLN A 50 4.63 5.19 -15.27
N GLY A 51 3.46 4.68 -15.67
CA GLY A 51 3.29 3.28 -16.08
C GLY A 51 3.16 2.30 -14.91
N ILE A 52 2.84 2.79 -13.72
CA ILE A 52 2.58 1.98 -12.52
C ILE A 52 1.15 2.22 -12.07
N GLN A 53 0.46 1.14 -11.74
CA GLN A 53 -0.87 1.14 -11.16
C GLN A 53 -0.77 0.66 -9.71
N ILE A 54 -1.55 1.29 -8.84
CA ILE A 54 -1.68 0.90 -7.44
C ILE A 54 -3.16 0.73 -7.17
N THR A 55 -3.57 -0.48 -6.85
CA THR A 55 -4.98 -0.82 -6.69
C THR A 55 -5.17 -1.62 -5.40
N PRO A 56 -6.17 -1.27 -4.57
CA PRO A 56 -6.65 -2.22 -3.58
C PRO A 56 -7.25 -3.42 -4.32
N VAL A 57 -7.03 -4.61 -3.77
CA VAL A 57 -7.67 -5.84 -4.22
C VAL A 57 -8.88 -6.03 -3.30
N ASP A 58 -10.06 -5.94 -3.89
CA ASP A 58 -11.31 -6.21 -3.20
C ASP A 58 -11.51 -7.73 -3.10
N ASP A 59 -11.35 -8.26 -1.90
CA ASP A 59 -11.46 -9.68 -1.59
C ASP A 59 -12.35 -9.89 -0.35
N ILE A 60 -12.56 -11.14 0.06
CA ILE A 60 -13.36 -11.47 1.27
C ILE A 60 -12.86 -10.72 2.52
N ASP A 61 -11.55 -10.48 2.58
CA ASP A 61 -10.86 -9.74 3.63
C ASP A 61 -11.01 -8.20 3.53
N GLY A 62 -11.75 -7.66 2.55
CA GLY A 62 -11.84 -6.23 2.26
C GLY A 62 -10.57 -5.70 1.58
N TYR A 63 -10.31 -4.38 1.66
CA TYR A 63 -9.14 -3.72 1.05
C TYR A 63 -7.82 -3.97 1.82
N ASN A 64 -7.68 -5.12 2.45
CA ASN A 64 -6.48 -5.53 3.17
C ASN A 64 -5.30 -5.84 2.24
N HIS A 65 -5.55 -6.07 0.96
CA HIS A 65 -4.54 -6.37 -0.03
C HIS A 65 -4.42 -5.20 -1.01
N ILE A 66 -3.18 -4.76 -1.27
CA ILE A 66 -2.91 -3.68 -2.23
C ILE A 66 -1.87 -4.21 -3.21
N LYS A 67 -2.14 -4.07 -4.50
CA LYS A 67 -1.25 -4.48 -5.58
C LYS A 67 -0.62 -3.25 -6.22
N ILE A 68 0.69 -3.32 -6.43
CA ILE A 68 1.48 -2.33 -7.15
C ILE A 68 2.10 -3.03 -8.34
N GLU A 69 1.66 -2.71 -9.55
CA GLU A 69 2.17 -3.37 -10.75
C GLU A 69 2.30 -2.44 -11.95
N GLY A 70 3.14 -2.82 -12.90
CA GLY A 70 3.30 -2.13 -14.16
C GLY A 70 4.74 -2.10 -14.64
N ILE A 71 5.03 -1.19 -15.55
CA ILE A 71 6.37 -1.00 -16.13
C ILE A 71 6.73 0.48 -15.93
N PRO A 72 7.61 0.82 -14.97
CA PRO A 72 8.01 2.19 -14.71
C PRO A 72 8.66 2.82 -15.94
N LYS A 73 8.28 4.06 -16.25
CA LYS A 73 8.81 4.79 -17.42
C LYS A 73 9.89 5.81 -17.07
N TYR A 74 9.84 6.41 -15.89
CA TYR A 74 10.76 7.48 -15.49
C TYR A 74 11.46 7.14 -14.18
N LYS A 75 12.77 7.40 -14.11
CA LYS A 75 13.51 7.30 -12.85
C LYS A 75 13.06 8.39 -11.88
N GLY A 76 13.07 8.09 -10.60
CA GLY A 76 12.63 9.04 -9.58
C GLY A 76 12.41 8.40 -8.23
N ARG A 77 12.09 9.26 -7.26
CA ARG A 77 11.62 8.85 -5.94
C ARG A 77 10.22 9.42 -5.76
N TYR A 78 9.27 8.54 -5.53
CA TYR A 78 7.87 8.87 -5.36
C TYR A 78 7.41 8.42 -3.99
N LYS A 79 6.28 8.99 -3.53
CA LYS A 79 5.69 8.64 -2.24
C LYS A 79 4.30 8.06 -2.45
N ILE A 80 3.98 7.02 -1.70
CA ILE A 80 2.65 6.43 -1.66
C ILE A 80 2.18 6.53 -0.22
N LEU A 81 1.14 7.31 0.03
CA LEU A 81 0.50 7.41 1.33
C LEU A 81 -0.70 6.47 1.36
N ILE A 82 -0.72 5.56 2.33
CA ILE A 82 -1.86 4.70 2.65
C ILE A 82 -2.41 5.16 3.99
N ASN A 83 -3.71 5.46 3.99
CA ASN A 83 -4.45 5.81 5.19
C ASN A 83 -5.72 4.95 5.27
N THR A 84 -5.95 4.29 6.40
CA THR A 84 -7.08 3.38 6.54
C THR A 84 -7.60 3.28 7.97
N TYR A 85 -8.87 2.94 8.09
CA TYR A 85 -9.57 2.61 9.34
C TYR A 85 -10.08 1.17 9.31
N PHE A 86 -10.32 0.59 10.49
CA PHE A 86 -10.72 -0.82 10.62
C PHE A 86 -12.19 -0.99 11.05
N TYR A 87 -12.85 -2.02 10.52
CA TYR A 87 -14.25 -2.31 10.82
C TYR A 87 -14.44 -2.68 12.31
N GLY A 88 -15.47 -2.09 12.95
CA GLY A 88 -15.88 -2.43 14.32
C GLY A 88 -14.94 -1.97 15.44
N ARG A 89 -13.94 -1.13 15.13
CA ARG A 89 -12.87 -0.73 16.06
C ARG A 89 -12.85 0.78 16.38
N GLY A 90 -13.88 1.54 15.98
CA GLY A 90 -13.97 2.98 16.27
C GLY A 90 -12.97 3.80 15.45
N ASP A 91 -12.13 4.59 16.13
CA ASP A 91 -11.15 5.53 15.53
C ASP A 91 -9.78 4.90 15.23
N ASP A 92 -9.63 3.58 15.38
CA ASP A 92 -8.38 2.87 15.08
C ASP A 92 -7.97 3.09 13.62
N LYS A 93 -6.79 3.69 13.44
CA LYS A 93 -6.28 4.19 12.17
C LYS A 93 -4.87 3.67 11.92
N LEU A 94 -4.59 3.27 10.69
CA LEU A 94 -3.24 2.97 10.20
C LEU A 94 -2.86 3.97 9.12
N THR A 95 -1.72 4.63 9.29
CA THR A 95 -1.13 5.52 8.30
C THR A 95 0.29 5.09 8.01
N LYS A 96 0.60 4.81 6.74
CA LYS A 96 1.94 4.40 6.29
C LYS A 96 2.31 5.15 5.03
N THR A 97 3.53 5.68 5.01
CA THR A 97 4.14 6.27 3.80
C THR A 97 5.20 5.33 3.26
N TYR A 98 5.09 4.96 1.99
CA TYR A 98 6.11 4.20 1.26
C TYR A 98 6.91 5.10 0.33
N GLU A 99 8.21 4.82 0.22
CA GLU A 99 9.05 5.36 -0.85
C GLU A 99 9.08 4.38 -2.02
N PHE A 100 8.60 4.81 -3.18
CA PHE A 100 8.72 4.08 -4.43
C PHE A 100 9.89 4.63 -5.24
N ILE A 101 10.98 3.86 -5.30
CA ILE A 101 12.23 4.28 -5.94
C ILE A 101 12.38 3.58 -7.28
N VAL A 102 12.55 4.36 -8.35
CA VAL A 102 12.79 3.87 -9.70
C VAL A 102 14.18 4.29 -10.16
N LYS A 103 14.99 3.31 -10.58
CA LYS A 103 16.34 3.50 -11.14
C LYS A 103 16.39 3.11 -12.62
N GLU A 104 17.52 3.38 -13.26
CA GLU A 104 17.83 2.93 -14.64
C GLU A 104 18.21 1.45 -14.67
#